data_AF-A0A9P0T3E2-F1
#
_entry.id   AF-A0A9P0T3E2-F1
#
_cell.length_a   1.000
_cell.length_b   1.000
_cell.length_c   1.000
_cell.angle_alpha   90.00
_cell.angle_beta   90.00
_cell.angle_gamma   90.00
#
_symmetry.space_group_name_H-M   'P 1'
#
loop_
_entity.id
_entity.type
_entity.pdbx_description
1 polymer ?
#
loop_
_entity_poly.entity_id
_entity_poly.type
_entity_poly.pdbx_seq_one_letter_code
_entity_poly.pdbx_strand_id
1 'polypeptide(L)'
;MGRHKDWRKVAKRERRRKIRTKAARKLDSFPSPSCSEYTKWLKEQELLETYELEQIEIHNKEENEKWIEAEIIAIEKYRRIQEEKEKQNQIQLENELKIKQELELENQRKAKEAERLKKIEEENKKRQEQFISNLEKFLSGDSSDPPQELLIYHETRPSTEICPFFIKTACCRFGDQCSRNHQYPGISKILLATNFYIHFGLENANYNEYDTDIMLEYEDSETLRDYKEFFYDVLPEFQKHGQVVEFKKQHQVCNNYEKHLRGNTYIEYADLRSAVKAYRTLHARWYGGRQMSLQFCQIPSWKAAICGLQSRKRCPKGRACNFLHVFSNPESFVRRNRIPERRRRTPPRSWRWSESPEREIIKRKRSRSKDRRDTKDRRKRRH
;
A
#
# COMPACT_ATOMS: atom_id res chain seq x y z
N MET A 1 103.62 36.43 -0.62
CA MET A 1 102.38 37.19 -0.84
C MET A 1 102.67 38.70 -0.80
N GLY A 2 102.84 39.38 -1.95
CA GLY A 2 103.15 40.82 -1.98
C GLY A 2 102.62 41.58 -3.22
N ARG A 3 102.71 40.98 -4.42
CA ARG A 3 102.43 41.69 -5.69
C ARG A 3 100.98 42.17 -5.90
N HIS A 4 99.98 41.46 -5.36
CA HIS A 4 98.56 41.82 -5.58
C HIS A 4 98.12 43.06 -4.76
N LYS A 5 98.72 43.26 -3.58
CA LYS A 5 98.45 44.43 -2.72
C LYS A 5 99.00 45.70 -3.37
N ASP A 6 100.15 45.59 -4.04
CA ASP A 6 100.78 46.71 -4.74
C ASP A 6 100.05 47.05 -6.05
N TRP A 7 99.60 46.05 -6.82
CA TRP A 7 98.76 46.28 -8.01
C TRP A 7 97.43 46.96 -7.69
N ARG A 8 96.73 46.55 -6.61
CA ARG A 8 95.49 47.22 -6.16
C ARG A 8 95.70 48.68 -5.75
N LYS A 9 96.85 49.01 -5.14
CA LYS A 9 97.21 50.39 -4.82
C LYS A 9 97.38 51.23 -6.10
N VAL A 10 98.04 50.68 -7.12
CA VAL A 10 98.24 51.36 -8.42
C VAL A 10 96.91 51.54 -9.15
N ALA A 11 96.05 50.50 -9.21
CA ALA A 11 94.74 50.58 -9.87
C ALA A 11 93.79 51.58 -9.20
N LYS A 12 93.75 51.65 -7.85
CA LYS A 12 92.97 52.68 -7.13
C LYS A 12 93.52 54.08 -7.40
N ARG A 13 94.84 54.25 -7.51
CA ARG A 13 95.47 55.53 -7.85
C ARG A 13 95.05 55.98 -9.26
N GLU A 14 95.06 55.09 -10.24
CA GLU A 14 94.62 55.37 -11.61
C GLU A 14 93.10 55.62 -11.73
N ARG A 15 92.24 54.88 -11.03
CA ARG A 15 90.79 55.17 -11.00
C ARG A 15 90.50 56.55 -10.41
N ARG A 16 91.15 56.89 -9.28
CA ARG A 16 91.05 58.22 -8.67
C ARG A 16 91.64 59.29 -9.57
N ARG A 17 92.67 58.98 -10.35
CA ARG A 17 93.21 59.88 -11.39
C ARG A 17 92.14 60.11 -12.46
N LYS A 18 91.58 59.07 -13.10
CA LYS A 18 90.52 59.20 -14.12
C LYS A 18 89.28 59.95 -13.63
N ILE A 19 88.81 59.69 -12.41
CA ILE A 19 87.69 60.42 -11.81
C ILE A 19 88.05 61.89 -11.64
N ARG A 20 89.23 62.20 -11.08
CA ARG A 20 89.71 63.58 -10.94
C ARG A 20 89.91 64.26 -12.29
N THR A 21 90.41 63.55 -13.31
CA THR A 21 90.60 64.08 -14.66
C THR A 21 89.26 64.33 -15.37
N LYS A 22 88.26 63.46 -15.17
CA LYS A 22 86.90 63.66 -15.70
C LYS A 22 86.18 64.80 -14.98
N ALA A 23 86.34 64.92 -13.67
CA ALA A 23 85.81 66.02 -12.87
C ALA A 23 86.50 67.36 -13.22
N ALA A 24 87.82 67.36 -13.38
CA ALA A 24 88.58 68.52 -13.83
C ALA A 24 88.17 68.93 -15.25
N ARG A 25 88.03 67.99 -16.20
CA ARG A 25 87.51 68.29 -17.55
C ARG A 25 86.07 68.85 -17.54
N LYS A 26 85.21 68.39 -16.63
CA LYS A 26 83.88 68.97 -16.45
C LYS A 26 83.95 70.38 -15.87
N LEU A 27 84.88 70.63 -14.94
CA LEU A 27 85.10 71.96 -14.37
C LEU A 27 85.70 72.93 -15.41
N ASP A 28 86.67 72.46 -16.19
CA ASP A 28 87.34 73.21 -17.26
C ASP A 28 86.46 73.38 -18.50
N SER A 29 85.36 72.61 -18.65
CA SER A 29 84.38 72.82 -19.72
C SER A 29 83.42 73.98 -19.46
N PHE A 30 83.42 74.54 -18.24
CA PHE A 30 82.68 75.76 -17.94
C PHE A 30 83.57 76.97 -18.28
N PRO A 31 83.08 77.95 -19.05
CA PRO A 31 83.84 79.15 -19.35
C PRO A 31 84.18 79.92 -18.06
N SER A 32 85.36 80.55 -18.00
CA SER A 32 85.77 81.36 -16.84
C SER A 32 84.85 82.59 -16.67
N PRO A 33 84.43 82.96 -15.44
CA PRO A 33 83.50 84.07 -15.18
C PRO A 33 83.94 85.44 -15.71
N SER A 34 85.23 85.63 -16.04
CA SER A 34 85.76 86.90 -16.56
C SER A 34 85.84 86.96 -18.09
N CYS A 35 85.33 85.96 -18.82
CA CYS A 35 85.36 85.91 -20.28
C CYS A 35 83.97 86.22 -20.88
N SER A 36 83.95 86.92 -22.03
CA SER A 36 82.73 87.19 -22.81
C SER A 36 81.96 85.92 -23.24
N GLU A 37 82.59 84.74 -23.21
CA GLU A 37 81.95 83.45 -23.46
C GLU A 37 81.08 82.95 -22.30
N TYR A 38 81.36 83.34 -21.04
CA TYR A 38 80.59 82.90 -19.87
C TYR A 38 79.20 83.55 -19.81
N THR A 39 79.11 84.83 -20.17
CA THR A 39 77.82 85.54 -20.27
C THR A 39 76.96 85.04 -21.42
N LYS A 40 77.58 84.53 -22.50
CA LYS A 40 76.87 83.85 -23.60
C LYS A 40 76.39 82.47 -23.17
N TRP A 41 77.22 81.70 -22.48
CA TRP A 41 76.86 80.38 -21.95
C TRP A 41 75.72 80.45 -20.93
N LEU A 42 75.74 81.42 -20.00
CA LEU A 42 74.63 81.63 -19.05
C LEU A 42 73.30 81.95 -19.76
N LYS A 43 73.34 82.82 -20.78
CA LYS A 43 72.15 83.14 -21.59
C LYS A 43 71.67 81.93 -22.38
N GLU A 44 72.57 81.11 -22.91
CA GLU A 44 72.23 79.87 -23.61
C GLU A 44 71.63 78.82 -22.67
N GLN A 45 72.15 78.72 -21.44
CA GLN A 45 71.64 77.85 -20.39
C GLN A 45 70.24 78.28 -19.92
N GLU A 46 70.04 79.57 -19.67
CA GLU A 46 68.74 80.14 -19.31
C GLU A 46 67.73 79.93 -20.44
N LEU A 47 68.15 80.09 -21.70
CA LEU A 47 67.30 79.85 -22.87
C LEU A 47 66.93 78.36 -23.02
N LEU A 48 67.85 77.45 -22.73
CA LEU A 48 67.59 76.00 -22.67
C LEU A 48 66.63 75.64 -21.54
N GLU A 49 66.80 76.21 -20.35
CA GLU A 49 65.91 75.98 -19.20
C GLU A 49 64.50 76.52 -19.49
N THR A 50 64.37 77.72 -20.08
CA THR A 50 63.07 78.24 -20.52
C THR A 50 62.42 77.37 -21.58
N TYR A 51 63.21 76.85 -22.52
CA TYR A 51 62.71 75.94 -23.56
C TYR A 51 62.25 74.61 -22.96
N GLU A 52 62.99 74.02 -22.01
CA GLU A 52 62.60 72.81 -21.30
C GLU A 52 61.30 73.00 -20.51
N LEU A 53 61.14 74.14 -19.83
CA LEU A 53 59.91 74.49 -19.11
C LEU A 53 58.73 74.65 -20.07
N GLU A 54 58.92 75.32 -21.21
CA GLU A 54 57.89 75.44 -22.26
C GLU A 54 57.48 74.07 -22.82
N GLN A 55 58.44 73.16 -23.06
CA GLN A 55 58.13 71.80 -23.50
C GLN A 55 57.35 71.00 -22.45
N ILE A 56 57.69 71.14 -21.16
CA ILE A 56 56.96 70.52 -20.05
C ILE A 56 55.54 71.08 -19.95
N GLU A 57 55.36 72.40 -20.11
CA GLU A 57 54.04 73.02 -20.11
C GLU A 57 53.17 72.54 -21.27
N ILE A 58 53.73 72.43 -22.47
CA ILE A 58 53.02 71.89 -23.64
C ILE A 58 52.63 70.43 -23.39
N HIS A 59 53.56 69.60 -22.91
CA HIS A 59 53.29 68.19 -22.61
C HIS A 59 52.21 68.02 -21.52
N ASN A 60 52.27 68.83 -20.46
CA ASN A 60 51.26 68.82 -19.40
C ASN A 60 49.88 69.27 -19.91
N LYS A 61 49.82 70.24 -20.82
CA LYS A 61 48.56 70.66 -21.47
C LYS A 61 47.98 69.51 -22.29
N GLU A 62 48.79 68.86 -23.12
CA GLU A 62 48.35 67.70 -23.92
C GLU A 62 47.87 66.53 -23.05
N GLU A 63 48.58 66.20 -21.96
CA GLU A 63 48.16 65.15 -21.02
C GLU A 63 46.88 65.52 -20.26
N ASN A 64 46.72 66.80 -19.89
CA ASN A 64 45.51 67.27 -19.24
C ASN A 64 44.30 67.24 -20.19
N GLU A 65 44.49 67.59 -21.47
CA GLU A 65 43.44 67.46 -22.49
C GLU A 65 43.02 65.99 -22.66
N LYS A 66 43.98 65.07 -22.79
CA LYS A 66 43.69 63.62 -22.83
C LYS A 66 42.97 63.14 -21.57
N TRP A 67 43.35 63.65 -20.40
CA TRP A 67 42.70 63.32 -19.14
C TRP A 67 41.24 63.80 -19.11
N ILE A 68 40.98 65.03 -19.53
CA ILE A 68 39.61 65.59 -19.60
C ILE A 68 38.75 64.78 -20.58
N GLU A 69 39.28 64.43 -21.76
CA GLU A 69 38.57 63.61 -22.74
C GLU A 69 38.22 62.22 -22.17
N ALA A 70 39.16 61.59 -21.47
CA ALA A 70 38.93 60.32 -20.80
C ALA A 70 37.88 60.43 -19.67
N GLU A 71 37.90 61.52 -18.92
CA GLU A 71 36.94 61.81 -17.85
C GLU A 71 35.51 61.96 -18.42
N ILE A 72 35.35 62.68 -19.53
CA ILE A 72 34.05 62.84 -20.21
C ILE A 72 33.50 61.49 -20.66
N ILE A 73 34.33 60.65 -21.29
CA ILE A 73 33.95 59.30 -21.72
C ILE A 73 33.58 58.43 -20.52
N ALA A 74 34.33 58.52 -19.42
CA ALA A 74 34.06 57.78 -18.19
C ALA A 74 32.73 58.21 -17.54
N ILE A 75 32.44 59.50 -17.49
CA ILE A 75 31.18 60.05 -16.97
C ILE A 75 30.00 59.59 -17.83
N GLU A 76 30.12 59.64 -19.15
CA GLU A 76 29.03 59.20 -20.04
C GLU A 76 28.78 57.69 -19.92
N LYS A 77 29.85 56.88 -19.85
CA LYS A 77 29.76 55.45 -19.61
C LYS A 77 29.11 55.14 -18.26
N TYR A 78 29.47 55.88 -17.21
CA TYR A 78 28.87 55.73 -15.89
C TYR A 78 27.38 56.06 -15.91
N ARG A 79 26.98 57.13 -16.60
CA ARG A 79 25.56 57.49 -16.78
C ARG A 79 24.77 56.39 -17.47
N ARG A 80 25.27 55.83 -18.57
CA ARG A 80 24.61 54.71 -19.28
C ARG A 80 24.43 53.48 -18.38
N ILE A 81 25.45 53.14 -17.59
CA ILE A 81 25.36 52.04 -16.62
C ILE A 81 24.29 52.30 -15.55
N GLN A 82 24.13 53.55 -15.10
CA GLN A 82 23.09 53.91 -14.13
C GLN A 82 21.68 53.78 -14.75
N GLU A 83 21.48 54.28 -15.97
CA GLU A 83 20.19 54.16 -16.67
C GLU A 83 19.80 52.69 -16.91
N GLU A 84 20.77 51.84 -17.27
CA GLU A 84 20.52 50.39 -17.41
C GLU A 84 20.17 49.74 -16.08
N LYS A 85 20.85 50.10 -14.99
CA LYS A 85 20.52 49.61 -13.64
C LYS A 85 19.13 50.05 -13.20
N GLU A 86 18.75 51.30 -13.44
CA GLU A 86 17.41 51.80 -13.11
C GLU A 86 16.33 51.04 -13.89
N LYS A 87 16.54 50.80 -15.19
CA LYS A 87 15.63 49.98 -16.00
C LYS A 87 15.54 48.54 -15.48
N GLN A 88 16.66 47.92 -15.13
CA GLN A 88 16.68 46.58 -14.55
C GLN A 88 15.95 46.52 -13.21
N ASN A 89 16.15 47.52 -12.35
CA ASN A 89 15.46 47.64 -11.06
C ASN A 89 13.94 47.81 -11.26
N GLN A 90 13.52 48.61 -12.24
CA GLN A 90 12.10 48.77 -12.58
C GLN A 90 11.47 47.46 -13.07
N ILE A 91 12.13 46.77 -13.99
CA ILE A 91 11.67 45.45 -14.49
C ILE A 91 11.59 44.43 -13.34
N GLN A 92 12.60 44.42 -12.46
CA GLN A 92 12.62 43.55 -11.30
C GLN A 92 11.45 43.85 -10.36
N LEU A 93 11.21 45.13 -10.05
CA LEU A 93 10.09 45.56 -9.20
C LEU A 93 8.73 45.16 -9.81
N GLU A 94 8.54 45.37 -11.11
CA GLU A 94 7.31 44.94 -11.80
C GLU A 94 7.11 43.42 -11.74
N ASN A 95 8.18 42.64 -11.94
CA ASN A 95 8.12 41.18 -11.85
C ASN A 95 7.80 40.73 -10.42
N GLU A 96 8.42 41.34 -9.41
CA GLU A 96 8.12 41.06 -8.00
C GLU A 96 6.66 41.37 -7.64
N LEU A 97 6.10 42.47 -8.17
CA LEU A 97 4.70 42.82 -7.97
C LEU A 97 3.76 41.80 -8.65
N LYS A 98 4.07 41.36 -9.87
CA LYS A 98 3.31 40.32 -10.57
C LYS A 98 3.31 39.00 -9.80
N ILE A 99 4.49 38.55 -9.33
CA ILE A 99 4.63 37.33 -8.54
C ILE A 99 3.82 37.42 -7.24
N LYS A 100 3.88 38.57 -6.54
CA LYS A 100 3.08 38.79 -5.32
C LYS A 100 1.58 38.71 -5.59
N GLN A 101 1.10 39.33 -6.66
CA GLN A 101 -0.33 39.29 -7.04
C GLN A 101 -0.78 37.86 -7.40
N GLU A 102 0.03 37.12 -8.17
CA GLU A 102 -0.28 35.72 -8.50
C GLU A 102 -0.35 34.83 -7.26
N LEU A 103 0.62 34.97 -6.35
CA LEU A 103 0.68 34.21 -5.11
C LEU A 103 -0.50 34.53 -4.18
N GLU A 104 -0.93 35.79 -4.13
CA GLU A 104 -2.13 36.19 -3.39
C GLU A 104 -3.40 35.56 -3.97
N LEU A 105 -3.57 35.59 -5.30
CA LEU A 105 -4.69 34.94 -5.99
C LEU A 105 -4.69 33.42 -5.78
N GLU A 106 -3.53 32.78 -5.83
CA GLU A 106 -3.39 31.34 -5.60
C GLU A 106 -3.75 30.99 -4.14
N ASN A 107 -3.27 31.77 -3.17
CA ASN A 107 -3.61 31.60 -1.76
C ASN A 107 -5.11 31.75 -1.52
N GLN A 108 -5.77 32.72 -2.17
CA GLN A 108 -7.22 32.88 -2.09
C GLN A 108 -7.97 31.68 -2.70
N ARG A 109 -7.48 31.12 -3.81
CA ARG A 109 -8.07 29.90 -4.41
C ARG A 109 -7.92 28.70 -3.48
N LYS A 110 -6.72 28.46 -2.94
CA LYS A 110 -6.44 27.38 -1.98
C LYS A 110 -7.29 27.53 -0.71
N ALA A 111 -7.45 28.75 -0.19
CA ALA A 111 -8.30 29.02 0.96
C ALA A 111 -9.78 28.67 0.69
N LYS A 112 -10.32 29.07 -0.46
CA LYS A 112 -11.70 28.73 -0.88
C LYS A 112 -11.90 27.23 -1.07
N GLU A 113 -10.93 26.53 -1.65
CA GLU A 113 -10.98 25.08 -1.82
C GLU A 113 -10.90 24.34 -0.47
N ALA A 114 -9.99 24.76 0.40
CA ALA A 114 -9.88 24.22 1.75
C ALA A 114 -11.16 24.43 2.57
N GLU A 115 -11.82 25.59 2.44
CA GLU A 115 -13.11 25.84 3.09
C GLU A 115 -14.23 24.93 2.55
N ARG A 116 -14.26 24.69 1.23
CA ARG A 116 -15.22 23.74 0.62
C ARG A 116 -15.00 22.32 1.13
N LEU A 117 -13.75 21.86 1.18
CA LEU A 117 -13.41 20.53 1.70
C LEU A 117 -13.79 20.39 3.18
N LYS A 118 -13.53 21.41 4.01
CA LYS A 118 -13.95 21.43 5.41
C LYS A 118 -15.47 21.33 5.58
N LYS A 119 -16.26 22.02 4.74
CA LYS A 119 -17.73 21.92 4.77
C LYS A 119 -18.21 20.52 4.45
N ILE A 120 -17.65 19.88 3.41
CA ILE A 120 -17.97 18.50 3.04
C ILE A 120 -17.61 17.54 4.16
N GLU A 121 -16.43 17.71 4.78
CA GLU A 121 -15.99 16.89 5.91
C GLU A 121 -16.92 17.05 7.13
N GLU A 122 -17.32 18.28 7.46
CA GLU A 122 -18.25 18.55 8.56
C GLU A 122 -19.65 17.98 8.29
N GLU A 123 -20.17 18.09 7.07
CA GLU A 123 -21.43 17.47 6.67
C GLU A 123 -21.37 15.94 6.75
N ASN A 124 -20.28 15.34 6.28
CA ASN A 124 -20.06 13.89 6.39
C ASN A 124 -19.97 13.45 7.85
N LYS A 125 -19.29 14.22 8.70
CA LYS A 125 -19.19 13.95 10.13
C LYS A 125 -20.55 14.03 10.82
N LYS A 126 -21.35 15.08 10.54
CA LYS A 126 -22.73 15.20 11.05
C LYS A 126 -23.60 14.04 10.58
N ARG A 127 -23.49 13.62 9.32
CA ARG A 127 -24.22 12.47 8.79
C ARG A 127 -23.80 11.17 9.49
N GLN A 128 -22.50 10.98 9.74
CA GLN A 128 -21.99 9.83 10.50
C GLN A 128 -22.46 9.83 11.96
N GLU A 129 -22.46 10.98 12.64
CA GLU A 129 -22.95 11.12 14.01
C GLU A 129 -24.46 10.83 14.11
N GLN A 130 -25.26 11.37 13.19
CA GLN A 130 -26.69 11.06 13.09
C GLN A 130 -26.92 9.56 12.85
N PHE A 131 -26.14 8.96 11.96
CA PHE A 131 -26.20 7.54 11.68
C PHE A 131 -25.86 6.69 12.92
N ILE A 132 -24.77 7.00 13.62
CA ILE A 132 -24.36 6.29 14.85
C ILE A 132 -25.45 6.46 15.92
N SER A 133 -26.00 7.66 16.11
CA SER A 133 -27.08 7.90 17.07
C SER A 133 -28.33 7.08 16.75
N ASN A 134 -28.73 7.01 15.48
CA ASN A 134 -29.86 6.20 15.04
C ASN A 134 -29.60 4.69 15.25
N LEU A 135 -28.36 4.25 15.01
CA LEU A 135 -27.94 2.87 15.26
C LEU A 135 -27.97 2.54 16.76
N GLU A 136 -27.57 3.47 17.63
CA GLU A 136 -27.64 3.30 19.08
C GLU A 136 -29.07 3.25 19.61
N LYS A 137 -29.98 4.08 19.08
CA LYS A 137 -31.43 3.99 19.36
C LYS A 137 -32.01 2.63 18.92
N PHE A 138 -31.56 2.10 17.79
CA PHE A 138 -31.96 0.77 17.34
C PHE A 138 -31.44 -0.36 18.26
N LEU A 139 -30.20 -0.26 18.73
CA LEU A 139 -29.59 -1.24 19.64
C LEU A 139 -30.17 -1.21 21.06
N SER A 140 -30.54 -0.04 21.56
CA SER A 140 -31.18 0.14 22.87
C SER A 140 -32.64 -0.32 22.90
N GLY A 141 -33.28 -0.43 21.73
CA GLY A 141 -34.62 -0.99 21.57
C GLY A 141 -35.72 0.05 21.39
N ASP A 142 -35.38 1.33 21.39
CA ASP A 142 -36.30 2.46 21.27
C ASP A 142 -36.86 2.62 19.83
N SER A 143 -36.18 2.06 18.82
CA SER A 143 -36.64 2.00 17.43
C SER A 143 -36.79 0.56 16.94
N SER A 144 -37.94 0.23 16.37
CA SER A 144 -38.25 -1.07 15.77
C SER A 144 -37.49 -1.31 14.47
N ASP A 145 -37.32 -0.25 13.67
CA ASP A 145 -36.79 -0.35 12.32
C ASP A 145 -35.29 -0.04 12.29
N PRO A 146 -34.48 -0.86 11.59
CA PRO A 146 -33.06 -0.57 11.40
C PRO A 146 -32.88 0.64 10.45
N PRO A 147 -31.79 1.42 10.60
CA PRO A 147 -31.45 2.50 9.67
C PRO A 147 -31.49 2.04 8.21
N GLN A 148 -32.11 2.84 7.33
CA GLN A 148 -32.30 2.48 5.92
C GLN A 148 -30.97 2.29 5.19
N GLU A 149 -29.94 3.04 5.57
CA GLU A 149 -28.58 2.93 5.02
C GLU A 149 -27.98 1.53 5.24
N LEU A 150 -28.43 0.83 6.28
CA LEU A 150 -27.98 -0.52 6.60
C LEU A 150 -28.80 -1.61 5.91
N LEU A 151 -29.92 -1.27 5.28
CA LEU A 151 -30.74 -2.21 4.50
C LEU A 151 -30.31 -2.29 3.03
N ILE A 152 -29.37 -1.44 2.62
CA ILE A 152 -28.86 -1.40 1.25
C ILE A 152 -28.06 -2.68 0.98
N TYR A 153 -28.42 -3.37 -0.10
CA TYR A 153 -27.62 -4.47 -0.62
C TYR A 153 -26.44 -3.92 -1.40
N HIS A 154 -25.24 -4.42 -1.11
CA HIS A 154 -24.09 -4.17 -1.95
C HIS A 154 -24.01 -5.25 -3.02
N GLU A 155 -24.09 -4.84 -4.28
CA GLU A 155 -24.05 -5.74 -5.44
C GLU A 155 -22.73 -5.58 -6.19
N THR A 156 -22.07 -6.69 -6.50
CA THR A 156 -20.82 -6.64 -7.28
C THR A 156 -21.08 -6.36 -8.76
N ARG A 157 -22.18 -6.88 -9.31
CA ARG A 157 -22.54 -6.78 -10.74
C ARG A 157 -24.06 -6.74 -10.93
N PRO A 158 -24.72 -5.59 -10.75
CA PRO A 158 -26.18 -5.50 -10.71
C PRO A 158 -26.91 -5.94 -12.00
N SER A 159 -26.23 -5.92 -13.15
CA SER A 159 -26.81 -6.27 -14.45
C SER A 159 -26.67 -7.74 -14.85
N THR A 160 -26.06 -8.59 -14.02
CA THR A 160 -25.83 -10.01 -14.35
C THR A 160 -26.65 -10.97 -13.47
N GLU A 161 -26.79 -12.22 -13.93
CA GLU A 161 -27.48 -13.26 -13.16
C GLU A 161 -26.84 -13.47 -11.78
N ILE A 162 -27.68 -13.75 -10.79
CA ILE A 162 -27.25 -14.01 -9.41
C ILE A 162 -26.41 -15.29 -9.35
N CYS A 163 -25.28 -15.23 -8.65
CA CYS A 163 -24.42 -16.38 -8.48
C CYS A 163 -25.10 -17.48 -7.64
N PRO A 164 -25.31 -18.70 -8.18
CA PRO A 164 -26.00 -19.77 -7.47
C PRO A 164 -25.18 -20.36 -6.33
N PHE A 165 -23.85 -20.20 -6.34
CA PHE A 165 -23.00 -20.60 -5.22
C PHE A 165 -23.09 -19.58 -4.10
N PHE A 166 -22.90 -18.30 -4.43
CA PHE A 166 -22.96 -17.22 -3.44
C PHE A 166 -24.31 -17.13 -2.73
N ILE A 167 -25.44 -17.21 -3.43
CA ILE A 167 -26.76 -17.17 -2.77
C ILE A 167 -26.99 -18.36 -1.81
N LYS A 168 -26.29 -19.49 -2.01
CA LYS A 168 -26.45 -20.70 -1.18
C LYS A 168 -25.49 -20.74 -0.01
N THR A 169 -24.23 -20.38 -0.22
CA THR A 169 -23.16 -20.50 0.78
C THR A 169 -22.63 -19.16 1.29
N ALA A 170 -23.09 -18.04 0.73
CA ALA A 170 -22.55 -16.70 0.93
C ALA A 170 -21.05 -16.56 0.58
N CYS A 171 -20.48 -17.53 -0.13
CA CYS A 171 -19.08 -17.54 -0.55
C CYS A 171 -18.97 -18.08 -1.98
N CYS A 172 -18.09 -17.48 -2.77
CA CYS A 172 -17.82 -17.89 -4.14
C CYS A 172 -16.32 -18.08 -4.33
N ARG A 173 -15.93 -19.10 -5.10
CA ARG A 173 -14.52 -19.36 -5.44
C ARG A 173 -13.83 -18.16 -6.10
N PHE A 174 -14.58 -17.35 -6.84
CA PHE A 174 -14.08 -16.22 -7.59
C PHE A 174 -14.15 -14.88 -6.84
N GLY A 175 -14.73 -14.86 -5.62
CA GLY A 175 -14.93 -13.62 -4.85
C GLY A 175 -15.57 -12.51 -5.68
N ASP A 176 -15.08 -11.29 -5.59
CA ASP A 176 -15.64 -10.14 -6.32
C ASP A 176 -15.32 -10.15 -7.82
N GLN A 177 -14.39 -11.00 -8.27
CA GLN A 177 -14.06 -11.18 -9.69
C GLN A 177 -15.00 -12.16 -10.41
N CYS A 178 -16.04 -12.66 -9.73
CA CYS A 178 -17.02 -13.53 -10.35
C CYS A 178 -17.72 -12.83 -11.53
N SER A 179 -18.05 -13.61 -12.57
CA SER A 179 -18.84 -13.12 -13.72
C SER A 179 -20.31 -12.84 -13.36
N ARG A 180 -20.79 -13.44 -12.26
CA ARG A 180 -22.17 -13.37 -11.77
C ARG A 180 -22.29 -12.38 -10.62
N ASN A 181 -23.51 -11.91 -10.36
CA ASN A 181 -23.80 -10.95 -9.30
C ASN A 181 -23.71 -11.60 -7.91
N HIS A 182 -23.02 -10.94 -6.99
CA HIS A 182 -23.02 -11.25 -5.55
C HIS A 182 -23.74 -10.15 -4.80
N GLN A 183 -24.79 -10.51 -4.08
CA GLN A 183 -25.61 -9.58 -3.30
C GLN A 183 -25.28 -9.71 -1.82
N TYR A 184 -24.46 -8.80 -1.30
CA TYR A 184 -24.11 -8.74 0.11
C TYR A 184 -25.18 -7.95 0.87
N PRO A 185 -25.91 -8.56 1.81
CA PRO A 185 -26.89 -7.83 2.62
C PRO A 185 -26.19 -6.86 3.56
N GLY A 186 -26.71 -5.64 3.70
CA GLY A 186 -26.16 -4.65 4.65
C GLY A 186 -26.31 -5.07 6.11
N ILE A 187 -27.49 -5.60 6.50
CA ILE A 187 -27.70 -6.31 7.76
C ILE A 187 -28.39 -7.63 7.49
N SER A 188 -27.99 -8.65 8.25
CA SER A 188 -28.73 -9.90 8.35
C SER A 188 -28.64 -10.49 9.76
N LYS A 189 -29.39 -11.56 10.00
CA LYS A 189 -29.30 -12.35 11.23
C LYS A 189 -28.07 -13.26 11.28
N ILE A 190 -27.40 -13.48 10.15
CA ILE A 190 -26.30 -14.44 10.00
C ILE A 190 -25.00 -13.67 9.77
N LEU A 191 -24.05 -13.84 10.68
CA LEU A 191 -22.68 -13.36 10.55
C LEU A 191 -21.80 -14.47 9.98
N LEU A 192 -20.95 -14.11 9.03
CA LEU A 192 -19.86 -14.92 8.51
C LEU A 192 -18.54 -14.35 9.03
N ALA A 193 -17.80 -15.17 9.78
CA ALA A 193 -16.40 -14.93 10.06
C ALA A 193 -15.55 -15.69 9.04
N THR A 194 -14.87 -14.96 8.16
CA THR A 194 -14.06 -15.57 7.09
C THR A 194 -12.74 -16.08 7.65
N ASN A 195 -12.37 -17.31 7.29
CA ASN A 195 -11.12 -17.96 7.70
C ASN A 195 -10.82 -17.84 9.21
N PHE A 196 -11.84 -18.01 10.05
CA PHE A 196 -11.72 -17.79 11.49
C PHE A 196 -11.10 -18.99 12.20
N TYR A 197 -11.54 -20.20 11.85
CA TYR A 197 -10.94 -21.43 12.35
C TYR A 197 -9.77 -21.85 11.46
N ILE A 198 -8.59 -21.94 12.04
CA ILE A 198 -7.38 -22.27 11.30
C ILE A 198 -6.70 -23.43 11.99
N HIS A 199 -6.44 -24.45 11.18
CA HIS A 199 -5.77 -25.66 11.60
C HIS A 199 -4.82 -26.06 10.48
N PHE A 200 -3.65 -26.56 10.84
CA PHE A 200 -2.61 -26.96 9.89
C PHE A 200 -3.13 -27.98 8.85
N GLY A 201 -3.91 -28.97 9.31
CA GLY A 201 -4.58 -29.94 8.42
C GLY A 201 -5.59 -29.33 7.42
N LEU A 202 -6.08 -28.11 7.64
CA LEU A 202 -6.94 -27.38 6.70
C LEU A 202 -6.14 -26.49 5.74
N GLU A 203 -4.91 -26.14 6.10
CA GLU A 203 -4.04 -25.22 5.35
C GLU A 203 -3.45 -25.84 4.09
N ASN A 204 -3.31 -27.17 4.08
CA ASN A 204 -2.59 -27.94 3.09
C ASN A 204 -3.41 -28.26 1.83
N ALA A 205 -4.12 -27.28 1.26
CA ALA A 205 -4.84 -27.43 -0.01
C ALA A 205 -3.91 -27.45 -1.24
N ASN A 206 -2.62 -27.10 -1.07
CA ASN A 206 -1.70 -26.76 -2.15
C ASN A 206 -0.30 -27.40 -2.04
N TYR A 207 -0.13 -28.55 -1.40
CA TYR A 207 1.16 -29.24 -1.41
C TYR A 207 1.25 -30.27 -2.54
N ASN A 208 2.34 -30.14 -3.29
CA ASN A 208 2.75 -31.00 -4.40
C ASN A 208 2.92 -32.46 -3.93
N GLU A 209 2.81 -33.39 -4.88
CA GLU A 209 2.93 -34.86 -4.76
C GLU A 209 4.19 -35.43 -4.05
N TYR A 210 5.07 -34.60 -3.49
CA TYR A 210 6.39 -35.00 -2.98
C TYR A 210 6.57 -34.91 -1.44
N ASP A 211 5.52 -34.60 -0.68
CA ASP A 211 5.59 -34.49 0.79
C ASP A 211 4.54 -35.40 1.44
N THR A 212 4.77 -36.71 1.34
CA THR A 212 3.86 -37.77 1.81
C THR A 212 3.88 -37.96 3.33
N ASP A 213 4.87 -37.40 4.02
CA ASP A 213 5.18 -37.79 5.40
C ASP A 213 4.45 -36.88 6.42
N ILE A 214 4.24 -35.60 6.09
CA ILE A 214 3.52 -34.64 6.95
C ILE A 214 2.03 -35.00 7.13
N MET A 215 1.43 -35.70 6.16
CA MET A 215 0.00 -36.05 6.19
C MET A 215 -0.30 -37.34 6.97
N LEU A 216 0.74 -38.10 7.33
CA LEU A 216 0.66 -39.29 8.19
C LEU A 216 0.81 -38.96 9.69
N GLU A 217 1.25 -37.73 10.02
CA GLU A 217 1.48 -37.31 11.41
C GLU A 217 0.23 -36.81 12.13
N TYR A 218 -0.85 -36.47 11.42
CA TYR A 218 -2.07 -35.94 12.02
C TYR A 218 -3.23 -36.93 11.92
N GLU A 219 -3.64 -37.43 13.08
CA GLU A 219 -4.86 -38.19 13.20
C GLU A 219 -6.07 -37.23 13.17
N ASP A 220 -7.16 -37.62 12.48
CA ASP A 220 -8.46 -36.91 12.50
C ASP A 220 -8.92 -36.57 13.94
N SER A 221 -8.38 -37.25 14.95
CA SER A 221 -8.62 -37.06 16.38
C SER A 221 -8.05 -35.74 16.94
N GLU A 222 -6.87 -35.29 16.49
CA GLU A 222 -6.24 -34.04 16.95
C GLU A 222 -6.96 -32.82 16.38
N THR A 223 -7.28 -32.85 15.08
CA THR A 223 -8.07 -31.79 14.43
C THR A 223 -9.42 -31.57 15.11
N LEU A 224 -10.01 -32.64 15.67
CA LEU A 224 -11.26 -32.58 16.40
C LEU A 224 -11.08 -32.05 17.82
N ARG A 225 -9.91 -32.28 18.46
CA ARG A 225 -9.57 -31.72 19.77
C ARG A 225 -9.40 -30.21 19.68
N ASP A 226 -8.62 -29.74 18.72
CA ASP A 226 -8.37 -28.31 18.50
C ASP A 226 -9.67 -27.59 18.11
N TYR A 227 -10.50 -28.23 17.28
CA TYR A 227 -11.84 -27.73 16.97
C TYR A 227 -12.72 -27.60 18.22
N LYS A 228 -12.67 -28.56 19.15
CA LYS A 228 -13.44 -28.49 20.40
C LYS A 228 -12.96 -27.34 21.27
N GLU A 229 -11.66 -27.16 21.42
CA GLU A 229 -11.08 -26.05 22.18
C GLU A 229 -11.52 -24.70 21.60
N PHE A 230 -11.34 -24.53 20.29
CA PHE A 230 -11.84 -23.36 19.56
C PHE A 230 -13.33 -23.13 19.77
N PHE A 231 -14.15 -24.20 19.68
CA PHE A 231 -15.59 -24.10 19.84
C PHE A 231 -15.97 -23.60 21.24
N TYR A 232 -15.32 -24.10 22.30
CA TYR A 232 -15.62 -23.70 23.68
C TYR A 232 -15.09 -22.31 24.03
N ASP A 233 -14.07 -21.82 23.34
CA ASP A 233 -13.55 -20.46 23.50
C ASP A 233 -14.45 -19.44 22.78
N VAL A 234 -14.85 -19.77 21.56
CA VAL A 234 -15.59 -18.86 20.67
C VAL A 234 -17.08 -18.74 21.03
N LEU A 235 -17.74 -19.87 21.31
CA LEU A 235 -19.18 -19.90 21.61
C LEU A 235 -19.61 -18.90 22.69
N PRO A 236 -18.98 -18.86 23.89
CA PRO A 236 -19.39 -17.94 24.95
C PRO A 236 -19.19 -16.47 24.56
N GLU A 237 -18.16 -16.13 23.79
CA GLU A 237 -17.94 -14.75 23.32
C GLU A 237 -19.10 -14.25 22.46
N PHE A 238 -19.60 -15.08 21.55
CA PHE A 238 -20.76 -14.71 20.73
C PHE A 238 -22.08 -14.75 21.50
N GLN A 239 -22.21 -15.65 22.48
CA GLN A 239 -23.41 -15.74 23.33
C GLN A 239 -23.60 -14.52 24.25
N LYS A 240 -22.52 -13.80 24.61
CA LYS A 240 -22.61 -12.53 25.38
C LYS A 240 -23.42 -11.44 24.67
N HIS A 241 -23.46 -11.45 23.35
CA HIS A 241 -24.11 -10.40 22.56
C HIS A 241 -25.57 -10.70 22.21
N GLY A 242 -26.02 -11.93 22.39
CA GLY A 242 -27.42 -12.31 22.24
C GLY A 242 -27.63 -13.82 22.12
N GLN A 243 -28.90 -14.20 22.00
CA GLN A 243 -29.27 -15.61 21.85
C GLN A 243 -28.90 -16.10 20.45
N VAL A 244 -27.89 -16.97 20.40
CA VAL A 244 -27.55 -17.75 19.20
C VAL A 244 -28.61 -18.83 19.04
N VAL A 245 -29.24 -18.93 17.86
CA VAL A 245 -30.38 -19.83 17.64
C VAL A 245 -30.00 -21.28 17.99
N GLU A 246 -30.80 -21.85 18.88
CA GLU A 246 -30.48 -22.98 19.74
C GLU A 246 -30.14 -24.28 18.96
N PHE A 247 -28.87 -24.69 19.05
CA PHE A 247 -28.41 -26.07 19.30
C PHE A 247 -28.70 -27.24 18.34
N LYS A 248 -29.37 -27.08 17.20
CA LYS A 248 -29.28 -28.10 16.11
C LYS A 248 -28.21 -27.79 15.05
N LYS A 249 -27.66 -26.57 15.05
CA LYS A 249 -26.85 -26.01 13.95
C LYS A 249 -25.73 -25.05 14.39
N GLN A 250 -25.32 -25.06 15.66
CA GLN A 250 -24.36 -24.07 16.16
C GLN A 250 -23.01 -24.20 15.45
N HIS A 251 -22.51 -23.04 14.99
CA HIS A 251 -21.24 -22.79 14.35
C HIS A 251 -20.93 -23.79 13.25
N GLN A 252 -21.39 -23.46 12.04
CA GLN A 252 -20.93 -24.19 10.86
C GLN A 252 -19.50 -23.78 10.56
N VAL A 253 -18.59 -24.21 11.42
CA VAL A 253 -17.17 -24.13 11.15
C VAL A 253 -16.93 -25.07 9.99
N CYS A 254 -16.45 -24.49 8.91
CA CYS A 254 -16.25 -25.19 7.66
C CYS A 254 -14.92 -25.93 7.71
N ASN A 255 -15.02 -27.26 7.66
CA ASN A 255 -13.94 -28.20 7.36
C ASN A 255 -13.77 -28.35 5.83
N ASN A 256 -13.76 -27.23 5.11
CA ASN A 256 -13.47 -27.19 3.69
C ASN A 256 -11.98 -26.93 3.50
N TYR A 257 -11.41 -27.50 2.44
CA TYR A 257 -10.01 -27.25 2.06
C TYR A 257 -9.88 -26.06 1.11
N GLU A 258 -10.92 -25.79 0.31
CA GLU A 258 -10.89 -24.71 -0.66
C GLU A 258 -10.83 -23.33 0.03
N LYS A 259 -9.93 -22.45 -0.46
CA LYS A 259 -9.62 -21.14 0.15
C LYS A 259 -10.84 -20.26 0.47
N HIS A 260 -11.89 -20.36 -0.34
CA HIS A 260 -13.09 -19.52 -0.20
C HIS A 260 -14.06 -20.01 0.89
N LEU A 261 -13.91 -21.25 1.38
CA LEU A 261 -14.77 -21.85 2.42
C LEU A 261 -13.99 -22.31 3.65
N ARG A 262 -12.67 -22.48 3.54
CA ARG A 262 -11.81 -22.97 4.60
C ARG A 262 -11.93 -22.10 5.85
N GLY A 263 -12.21 -22.72 7.00
CA GLY A 263 -12.22 -22.03 8.29
C GLY A 263 -13.36 -21.04 8.49
N ASN A 264 -14.25 -20.90 7.49
CA ASN A 264 -15.40 -20.01 7.59
C ASN A 264 -16.31 -20.46 8.72
N THR A 265 -16.68 -19.53 9.59
CA THR A 265 -17.56 -19.80 10.72
C THR A 265 -18.81 -18.96 10.57
N TYR A 266 -19.96 -19.63 10.44
CA TYR A 266 -21.24 -18.97 10.36
C TYR A 266 -21.98 -18.97 11.70
N ILE A 267 -22.60 -17.84 12.02
CA ILE A 267 -23.25 -17.59 13.31
C ILE A 267 -24.61 -16.97 13.05
N GLU A 268 -25.68 -17.67 13.41
CA GLU A 268 -27.07 -17.22 13.25
C GLU A 268 -27.65 -16.78 14.61
N TYR A 269 -28.03 -15.51 14.72
CA TYR A 269 -28.72 -14.96 15.88
C TYR A 269 -30.24 -15.05 15.73
N ALA A 270 -30.95 -15.16 16.85
CA ALA A 270 -32.41 -15.12 16.86
C ALA A 270 -32.92 -13.75 16.38
N ASP A 271 -32.29 -12.71 16.90
CA ASP A 271 -32.62 -11.32 16.67
C ASP A 271 -31.60 -10.62 15.78
N LEU A 272 -32.10 -9.73 14.92
CA LEU A 272 -31.27 -8.87 14.07
C LEU A 272 -30.39 -7.93 14.91
N ARG A 273 -30.97 -7.38 15.99
CA ARG A 273 -30.27 -6.46 16.92
C ARG A 273 -29.04 -7.11 17.54
N SER A 274 -29.14 -8.37 17.96
CA SER A 274 -28.02 -9.12 18.51
C SER A 274 -26.90 -9.34 17.49
N ALA A 275 -27.24 -9.62 16.23
CA ALA A 275 -26.26 -9.75 15.15
C ALA A 275 -25.51 -8.43 14.91
N VAL A 276 -26.21 -7.30 14.89
CA VAL A 276 -25.59 -5.97 14.74
C VAL A 276 -24.71 -5.61 15.94
N LYS A 277 -25.16 -5.90 17.16
CA LYS A 277 -24.38 -5.70 18.39
C LYS A 277 -23.09 -6.52 18.39
N ALA A 278 -23.19 -7.79 18.01
CA ALA A 278 -22.05 -8.69 17.88
C ALA A 278 -21.08 -8.21 16.80
N TYR A 279 -21.58 -7.80 15.64
CA TYR A 279 -20.77 -7.23 14.57
C TYR A 279 -19.99 -6.00 15.05
N ARG A 280 -20.66 -5.01 15.67
CA ARG A 280 -20.01 -3.78 16.18
C ARG A 280 -18.88 -4.07 17.17
N THR A 281 -19.01 -5.10 17.99
CA THR A 281 -18.05 -5.39 19.08
C THR A 281 -16.94 -6.34 18.67
N LEU A 282 -17.25 -7.33 17.82
CA LEU A 282 -16.34 -8.42 17.49
C LEU A 282 -15.66 -8.23 16.13
N HIS A 283 -16.20 -7.38 15.25
CA HIS A 283 -15.53 -7.02 14.01
C HIS A 283 -14.21 -6.30 14.30
N ALA A 284 -13.13 -6.73 13.65
CA ALA A 284 -11.76 -6.26 13.85
C ALA A 284 -11.15 -6.52 15.25
N ARG A 285 -11.77 -7.39 16.08
CA ARG A 285 -11.14 -7.90 17.31
C ARG A 285 -10.04 -8.90 16.97
N TRP A 286 -9.00 -8.98 17.81
CA TRP A 286 -7.90 -9.92 17.62
C TRP A 286 -8.21 -11.28 18.26
N TYR A 287 -7.92 -12.34 17.52
CA TYR A 287 -8.00 -13.73 17.97
C TYR A 287 -6.83 -14.52 17.37
N GLY A 288 -6.03 -15.20 18.21
CA GLY A 288 -4.91 -16.02 17.76
C GLY A 288 -3.92 -15.30 16.83
N GLY A 289 -3.60 -14.04 17.13
CA GLY A 289 -2.66 -13.22 16.33
C GLY A 289 -3.21 -12.66 15.02
N ARG A 290 -4.52 -12.75 14.76
CA ARG A 290 -5.18 -12.19 13.56
C ARG A 290 -6.41 -11.38 13.92
N GLN A 291 -6.75 -10.42 13.06
CA GLN A 291 -7.99 -9.67 13.17
C GLN A 291 -9.16 -10.46 12.57
N MET A 292 -10.26 -10.52 13.30
CA MET A 292 -11.50 -11.14 12.85
C MET A 292 -12.20 -10.24 11.83
N SER A 293 -12.47 -10.77 10.64
CA SER A 293 -13.32 -10.12 9.64
C SER A 293 -14.71 -10.74 9.69
N LEU A 294 -15.70 -9.93 10.10
CA LEU A 294 -17.10 -10.33 10.10
C LEU A 294 -17.81 -9.70 8.91
N GLN A 295 -18.74 -10.43 8.31
CA GLN A 295 -19.60 -9.96 7.23
C GLN A 295 -21.03 -10.43 7.46
N PHE A 296 -22.00 -9.58 7.13
CA PHE A 296 -23.40 -10.00 7.10
C PHE A 296 -23.65 -10.87 5.87
N CYS A 297 -24.36 -11.97 6.07
CA CYS A 297 -24.64 -12.95 5.02
C CYS A 297 -26.10 -13.39 5.08
N GLN A 298 -26.64 -13.82 3.95
CA GLN A 298 -28.00 -14.38 3.90
C GLN A 298 -27.92 -15.78 3.30
N ILE A 299 -28.38 -16.77 4.06
CA ILE A 299 -28.47 -18.16 3.62
C ILE A 299 -29.94 -18.56 3.70
N PRO A 300 -30.60 -18.85 2.56
CA PRO A 300 -32.03 -19.15 2.55
C PRO A 300 -32.35 -20.49 3.22
N SER A 301 -31.45 -21.47 3.10
CA SER A 301 -31.60 -22.77 3.75
C SER A 301 -30.25 -23.44 3.97
N TRP A 302 -29.94 -23.71 5.23
CA TRP A 302 -28.77 -24.49 5.62
C TRP A 302 -28.70 -25.87 4.97
N LYS A 303 -29.86 -26.50 4.69
CA LYS A 303 -29.91 -27.81 4.03
C LYS A 303 -29.40 -27.74 2.58
N ALA A 304 -29.55 -26.60 1.92
CA ALA A 304 -29.07 -26.38 0.57
C ALA A 304 -27.59 -25.96 0.52
N ALA A 305 -27.08 -25.38 1.61
CA ALA A 305 -25.70 -24.94 1.75
C ALA A 305 -24.75 -26.09 2.14
N ILE A 306 -25.21 -26.98 3.02
CA ILE A 306 -24.41 -28.10 3.55
C ILE A 306 -24.35 -29.24 2.54
N CYS A 307 -23.15 -29.79 2.35
CA CYS A 307 -22.97 -31.01 1.56
C CYS A 307 -23.56 -32.22 2.30
N GLY A 308 -24.72 -32.72 1.85
CA GLY A 308 -25.39 -33.88 2.48
C GLY A 308 -24.59 -35.19 2.44
N LEU A 309 -23.62 -35.31 1.52
CA LEU A 309 -22.76 -36.50 1.39
C LEU A 309 -21.54 -36.45 2.33
N GLN A 310 -21.21 -35.28 2.89
CA GLN A 310 -20.08 -35.12 3.80
C GLN A 310 -20.32 -35.78 5.16
N SER A 311 -21.56 -35.82 5.65
CA SER A 311 -21.88 -36.48 6.93
C SER A 311 -21.56 -37.97 6.94
N ARG A 312 -21.37 -38.59 5.76
CA ARG A 312 -20.94 -39.98 5.60
C ARG A 312 -19.45 -40.11 5.24
N LYS A 313 -18.67 -39.03 5.30
CA LYS A 313 -17.28 -38.91 4.82
C LYS A 313 -17.08 -39.42 3.38
N ARG A 314 -18.10 -39.27 2.52
CA ARG A 314 -18.11 -39.80 1.14
C ARG A 314 -18.54 -38.73 0.13
N CYS A 315 -18.02 -37.52 0.29
CA CYS A 315 -18.23 -36.48 -0.72
C CYS A 315 -17.41 -36.83 -1.98
N PRO A 316 -18.03 -37.05 -3.15
CA PRO A 316 -17.30 -37.40 -4.37
C PRO A 316 -16.42 -36.25 -4.88
N LYS A 317 -16.68 -35.02 -4.42
CA LYS A 317 -15.88 -33.82 -4.75
C LYS A 317 -14.68 -33.63 -3.83
N GLY A 318 -14.57 -34.40 -2.74
CA GLY A 318 -13.44 -34.35 -1.81
C GLY A 318 -13.09 -32.93 -1.38
N ARG A 319 -11.84 -32.52 -1.67
CA ARG A 319 -11.26 -31.22 -1.29
C ARG A 319 -11.84 -30.04 -2.09
N ALA A 320 -12.23 -30.26 -3.35
CA ALA A 320 -12.74 -29.24 -4.28
C ALA A 320 -14.27 -29.02 -4.18
N CYS A 321 -14.87 -29.29 -3.02
CA CYS A 321 -16.30 -29.12 -2.82
C CYS A 321 -16.66 -27.66 -2.55
N ASN A 322 -17.59 -27.11 -3.33
CA ASN A 322 -18.10 -25.73 -3.18
C ASN A 322 -19.31 -25.63 -2.23
N PHE A 323 -19.65 -26.72 -1.53
CA PHE A 323 -20.69 -26.75 -0.50
C PHE A 323 -20.06 -26.90 0.87
N LEU A 324 -20.77 -26.47 1.92
CA LEU A 324 -20.23 -26.43 3.27
C LEU A 324 -20.02 -27.85 3.80
N HIS A 325 -18.77 -28.18 4.12
CA HIS A 325 -18.38 -29.33 4.91
C HIS A 325 -18.28 -28.87 6.35
N VAL A 326 -19.19 -29.31 7.21
CA VAL A 326 -19.31 -28.75 8.56
C VAL A 326 -18.78 -29.72 9.60
N PHE A 327 -18.05 -29.22 10.59
CA PHE A 327 -17.65 -30.02 11.75
C PHE A 327 -18.88 -30.48 12.55
N SER A 328 -18.83 -31.69 13.09
CA SER A 328 -19.92 -32.19 13.93
C SER A 328 -19.91 -31.46 15.26
N ASN A 329 -21.06 -30.89 15.64
CA ASN A 329 -21.22 -30.23 16.94
C ASN A 329 -20.86 -31.20 18.09
N PRO A 330 -19.86 -30.87 18.93
CA PRO A 330 -19.44 -31.69 20.07
C PRO A 330 -20.59 -31.97 21.06
N GLU A 331 -21.47 -30.99 21.28
CA GLU A 331 -22.63 -31.07 22.19
C GLU A 331 -23.74 -32.01 21.65
N SER A 332 -23.77 -32.27 20.33
CA SER A 332 -24.76 -33.18 19.73
C SER A 332 -24.55 -34.65 20.11
N PHE A 333 -23.36 -34.99 20.60
CA PHE A 333 -23.03 -36.33 21.07
C PHE A 333 -23.68 -36.62 22.43
N VAL A 334 -23.75 -35.61 23.31
CA VAL A 334 -24.30 -35.74 24.67
C VAL A 334 -25.81 -35.95 24.63
N ARG A 335 -26.54 -35.27 23.73
CA ARG A 335 -28.00 -35.44 23.60
C ARG A 335 -28.42 -36.74 22.88
N ARG A 336 -27.59 -37.30 21.99
CA ARG A 336 -27.88 -38.59 21.33
C ARG A 336 -27.72 -39.78 22.27
N ASN A 337 -26.83 -39.69 23.25
CA ASN A 337 -26.64 -40.71 24.28
C ASN A 337 -27.67 -40.63 25.43
N ARG A 338 -28.55 -39.62 25.42
CA ARG A 338 -29.75 -39.54 26.30
C ARG A 338 -31.04 -39.94 25.59
N ILE A 339 -30.95 -40.77 24.56
CA ILE A 339 -32.12 -41.49 24.04
C ILE A 339 -32.16 -42.81 24.82
N PRO A 340 -33.23 -43.15 25.56
CA PRO A 340 -33.33 -44.46 26.19
C PRO A 340 -33.19 -45.50 25.10
N GLU A 341 -32.24 -46.41 25.32
CA GLU A 341 -31.93 -47.57 24.52
C GLU A 341 -33.20 -48.11 23.85
N ARG A 342 -33.41 -47.78 22.58
CA ARG A 342 -34.38 -48.49 21.76
C ARG A 342 -33.81 -49.89 21.65
N ARG A 343 -34.27 -50.78 22.54
CA ARG A 343 -34.00 -52.21 22.56
C ARG A 343 -33.97 -52.68 21.12
N ARG A 344 -32.77 -52.93 20.60
CA ARG A 344 -32.58 -53.69 19.37
C ARG A 344 -33.16 -55.05 19.71
N ARG A 345 -34.40 -55.32 19.26
CA ARG A 345 -34.92 -56.68 19.21
C ARG A 345 -34.11 -57.43 18.15
N THR A 346 -32.93 -57.88 18.52
CA THR A 346 -32.33 -59.05 17.88
C THR A 346 -33.27 -60.22 18.15
N PRO A 347 -33.75 -60.94 17.12
CA PRO A 347 -34.48 -62.18 17.34
C PRO A 347 -33.55 -63.13 18.10
N PRO A 348 -34.03 -63.89 19.10
CA PRO A 348 -33.19 -64.85 19.80
C PRO A 348 -32.69 -65.89 18.80
N ARG A 349 -31.38 -65.90 18.63
CA ARG A 349 -30.63 -66.91 17.89
C ARG A 349 -30.79 -68.22 18.67
N SER A 350 -31.75 -69.05 18.28
CA SER A 350 -31.91 -70.40 18.82
C SER A 350 -30.75 -71.27 18.31
N TRP A 351 -29.70 -71.36 19.11
CA TRP A 351 -28.77 -72.48 19.03
C TRP A 351 -29.52 -73.73 19.47
N ARG A 352 -29.87 -74.61 18.53
CA ARG A 352 -30.24 -75.99 18.81
C ARG A 352 -29.47 -76.88 17.86
N TRP A 353 -28.54 -77.64 18.43
CA TRP A 353 -27.88 -78.77 17.80
C TRP A 353 -28.90 -79.90 17.64
N SER A 354 -29.08 -80.38 16.41
CA SER A 354 -29.46 -81.76 16.14
C SER A 354 -29.03 -82.11 14.72
N GLU A 355 -28.58 -83.35 14.60
CA GLU A 355 -27.85 -83.97 13.49
C GLU A 355 -28.58 -83.89 12.16
N SER A 356 -27.79 -83.83 11.08
CA SER A 356 -28.21 -83.87 9.69
C SER A 356 -29.15 -85.06 9.41
N PRO A 357 -30.33 -84.84 8.80
CA PRO A 357 -31.02 -85.89 8.06
C PRO A 357 -30.62 -85.82 6.57
N GLU A 358 -30.40 -87.01 6.02
CA GLU A 358 -29.97 -87.30 4.66
C GLU A 358 -30.84 -86.71 3.54
N ARG A 359 -30.23 -86.63 2.35
CA ARG A 359 -30.83 -86.28 1.06
C ARG A 359 -32.10 -87.07 0.75
N GLU A 360 -33.09 -86.38 0.16
CA GLU A 360 -33.91 -86.98 -0.88
C GLU A 360 -33.72 -86.27 -2.23
N ILE A 361 -33.22 -87.05 -3.19
CA ILE A 361 -33.07 -86.70 -4.60
C ILE A 361 -34.43 -86.90 -5.27
N ILE A 362 -35.19 -85.83 -5.50
CA ILE A 362 -36.41 -85.92 -6.33
C ILE A 362 -36.06 -85.59 -7.79
N LYS A 363 -36.19 -86.63 -8.62
CA LYS A 363 -35.97 -86.64 -10.07
C LYS A 363 -36.98 -85.77 -10.82
N ARG A 364 -36.47 -85.06 -11.82
CA ARG A 364 -37.13 -84.39 -12.95
C ARG A 364 -38.48 -84.98 -13.39
N LYS A 365 -39.42 -84.10 -13.76
CA LYS A 365 -40.25 -84.29 -14.96
C LYS A 365 -40.29 -83.02 -15.83
N ARG A 366 -40.05 -83.26 -17.12
CA ARG A 366 -40.08 -82.35 -18.26
C ARG A 366 -41.53 -82.09 -18.71
N SER A 367 -41.82 -80.87 -19.13
CA SER A 367 -42.54 -80.52 -20.38
C SER A 367 -42.51 -78.98 -20.56
N ARG A 368 -41.92 -78.49 -21.65
CA ARG A 368 -42.57 -77.89 -22.86
C ARG A 368 -43.52 -76.73 -22.51
N SER A 369 -43.54 -75.56 -23.14
CA SER A 369 -42.98 -75.00 -24.37
C SER A 369 -43.51 -73.55 -24.42
N LYS A 370 -42.71 -72.53 -24.78
CA LYS A 370 -43.01 -71.64 -25.92
C LYS A 370 -42.03 -70.47 -26.06
N ASP A 371 -41.58 -70.39 -27.30
CA ASP A 371 -40.90 -69.38 -28.10
C ASP A 371 -40.64 -67.95 -27.61
N ARG A 372 -39.40 -67.60 -27.93
CA ARG A 372 -38.81 -66.30 -28.27
C ARG A 372 -39.61 -65.54 -29.34
N ARG A 373 -39.74 -64.22 -29.16
CA ARG A 373 -39.42 -63.22 -30.20
C ARG A 373 -39.36 -61.81 -29.63
N ASP A 374 -38.58 -60.99 -30.34
CA ASP A 374 -38.40 -59.54 -30.25
C ASP A 374 -37.46 -59.01 -29.17
N THR A 375 -36.48 -58.15 -29.44
CA THR A 375 -36.26 -57.26 -30.59
C THR A 375 -34.83 -56.67 -30.54
N LYS A 376 -34.45 -56.03 -31.66
CA LYS A 376 -33.38 -55.01 -31.84
C LYS A 376 -31.99 -55.50 -32.20
N ASP A 377 -31.68 -55.41 -33.50
CA ASP A 377 -30.57 -54.55 -33.89
C ASP A 377 -30.76 -53.95 -35.30
N ARG A 378 -30.86 -52.61 -35.37
CA ARG A 378 -30.88 -51.83 -36.61
C ARG A 378 -30.51 -50.39 -36.30
N ARG A 379 -29.29 -49.99 -36.68
CA ARG A 379 -28.88 -48.66 -37.24
C ARG A 379 -27.35 -48.69 -37.40
N LYS A 380 -26.80 -49.00 -38.57
CA LYS A 380 -26.59 -48.10 -39.74
C LYS A 380 -26.12 -46.69 -39.37
N ARG A 381 -24.85 -46.40 -39.66
CA ARG A 381 -24.39 -45.17 -40.32
C ARG A 381 -23.03 -45.39 -41.00
N ARG A 382 -23.03 -45.40 -42.34
CA ARG A 382 -21.92 -45.06 -43.23
C ARG A 382 -22.54 -44.37 -44.45
N HIS A 383 -21.88 -43.28 -44.85
CA HIS A 383 -22.19 -42.29 -45.89
C HIS A 383 -23.34 -41.33 -45.59
#